data_AF-A0A8J5UPH7-F1
#
_entry.id   AF-A0A8J5UPH7-F1
#
_cell.length_a   1.000
_cell.length_b   1.000
_cell.length_c   1.000
_cell.angle_alpha   90.00
_cell.angle_beta   90.00
_cell.angle_gamma   90.00
#
_symmetry.space_group_name_H-M   'P 1'
#
loop_
_entity.id
_entity.type
_entity.pdbx_description
1 polymer ?
#
loop_
_entity_poly.entity_id
_entity_poly.type
_entity_poly.pdbx_seq_one_letter_code
_entity_poly.pdbx_strand_id
1 'polypeptide(L)' 'MVMNISELKEHMHKVLMDRLDHKNLDKDVPYFKNVVSTTENLAVYIFDEIKKLMRDPLLLHKVKIWETEKNIVTYSGE' A
#
# COMPACT_ATOMS: atom_id res chain seq x y z
N MET A 1 6.42 20.77 -9.12
CA MET A 1 6.31 19.58 -8.25
C MET A 1 5.40 18.58 -8.93
N VAL A 2 5.73 17.29 -8.92
CA VAL A 2 4.88 16.23 -9.51
C VAL A 2 3.56 16.09 -8.73
N MET A 3 3.64 16.14 -7.38
CA MET A 3 2.51 16.12 -6.45
C MET A 3 2.91 16.89 -5.18
N ASN A 4 1.93 17.40 -4.43
CA ASN A 4 2.17 17.97 -3.11
C ASN A 4 2.49 16.85 -2.10
N ILE A 5 3.64 16.94 -1.42
CA ILE A 5 4.08 15.90 -0.48
C ILE A 5 3.18 15.78 0.75
N SER A 6 2.52 16.87 1.17
CA SER A 6 1.55 16.84 2.27
C SER A 6 0.33 16.02 1.91
N GLU A 7 -0.16 16.16 0.67
CA GLU A 7 -1.28 15.36 0.15
C GLU A 7 -0.90 13.88 0.04
N LEU A 8 0.30 13.58 -0.48
CA LEU A 8 0.80 12.20 -0.53
C LEU A 8 0.91 11.58 0.87
N LYS A 9 1.40 12.34 1.85
CA LYS A 9 1.50 11.90 3.25
C LYS A 9 0.12 11.54 3.82
N GLU A 10 -0.90 12.35 3.54
CA GLU A 10 -2.27 12.07 3.97
C GLU A 10 -2.82 10.79 3.33
N HIS A 11 -2.60 10.57 2.03
CA HIS A 11 -3.00 9.34 1.36
C HIS A 11 -2.32 8.10 1.95
N MET A 12 -1.00 8.18 2.19
CA MET A 12 -0.24 7.11 2.81
C MET A 12 -0.71 6.83 4.25
N HIS A 13 -1.02 7.87 5.03
CA HIS A 13 -1.51 7.69 6.41
C HIS A 13 -2.83 6.91 6.45
N LYS A 14 -3.79 7.26 5.58
CA LYS A 14 -5.10 6.61 5.50
C LYS A 14 -5.05 5.13 5.16
N VAL A 15 -4.01 4.69 4.43
CA VAL A 15 -3.86 3.29 4.01
C VAL A 15 -2.93 2.54 4.96
N LEU A 16 -1.76 3.10 5.26
CA LEU A 16 -0.72 2.41 6.02
C LEU A 16 -0.97 2.50 7.52
N MET A 17 -1.13 3.71 8.07
CA MET A 17 -1.24 3.92 9.51
C MET A 17 -2.60 3.50 10.03
N ASP A 18 -3.67 3.92 9.36
CA ASP A 18 -5.02 3.69 9.87
C ASP A 18 -5.48 2.22 9.73
N ARG A 19 -4.95 1.50 8.73
CA ARG A 19 -5.44 0.15 8.37
C ARG A 19 -4.45 -0.97 8.60
N LEU A 20 -3.14 -0.72 8.56
CA LEU A 20 -2.13 -1.77 8.61
C LEU A 20 -1.26 -1.71 9.87
N ASP A 21 -0.95 -0.50 10.36
CA ASP A 21 -0.07 -0.33 11.51
C ASP A 21 -0.65 -0.96 12.79
N HIS A 22 0.19 -1.72 13.51
CA HIS A 22 -0.20 -2.48 14.70
C HIS A 22 -1.43 -3.39 14.51
N LYS A 23 -1.65 -3.94 13.30
CA LYS A 23 -2.73 -4.88 12.99
C LYS A 23 -2.24 -6.28 12.67
N ASN A 24 -3.09 -7.27 12.90
CA ASN A 24 -2.94 -8.58 12.28
C ASN A 24 -3.61 -8.56 10.89
N LEU A 25 -2.84 -8.78 9.83
CA LEU A 25 -3.33 -8.67 8.45
C LEU A 25 -4.53 -9.60 8.21
N ASP A 26 -4.42 -10.89 8.53
CA ASP A 26 -5.44 -11.88 8.19
C ASP A 26 -6.74 -11.73 9.00
N LYS A 27 -6.65 -11.16 10.22
CA LYS A 27 -7.81 -11.01 11.11
C LYS A 27 -8.48 -9.65 11.01
N ASP A 28 -7.67 -8.58 10.97
CA ASP A 28 -8.15 -7.21 11.17
C ASP A 28 -8.36 -6.47 9.84
N VAL A 29 -7.72 -6.92 8.75
CA VAL A 29 -7.80 -6.26 7.45
C VAL A 29 -8.71 -7.07 6.52
N PRO A 30 -9.91 -6.58 6.17
CA PRO A 30 -10.89 -7.37 5.42
C PRO A 30 -10.39 -7.97 4.11
N TYR A 31 -9.45 -7.31 3.43
CA TYR A 31 -8.84 -7.79 2.18
C TYR A 31 -8.16 -9.15 2.35
N PHE A 32 -7.43 -9.36 3.45
CA PHE A 32 -6.63 -10.57 3.67
C PHE A 32 -7.42 -11.74 4.26
N LYS A 33 -8.75 -11.61 4.46
CA LYS A 33 -9.58 -12.73 4.88
C LYS A 33 -9.67 -13.85 3.84
N ASN A 34 -9.58 -13.48 2.57
CA ASN A 34 -9.67 -14.41 1.43
C ASN A 34 -8.43 -14.37 0.53
N VAL A 35 -7.41 -13.59 0.92
CA VAL A 35 -6.17 -13.40 0.16
C VAL A 35 -5.01 -13.63 1.11
N VAL A 36 -4.06 -14.49 0.74
CA VAL A 36 -2.89 -14.78 1.57
C VAL A 36 -2.07 -13.50 1.76
N SER A 37 -1.71 -13.18 3.00
CA SER A 37 -0.99 -11.96 3.39
C SER A 37 0.51 -11.97 3.06
N THR A 38 0.89 -12.45 1.87
CA THR A 38 2.28 -12.36 1.40
C THR A 38 2.68 -10.91 1.09
N THR A 39 3.98 -10.63 1.09
CA THR A 39 4.52 -9.29 0.79
C THR A 39 4.13 -8.82 -0.62
N GLU A 40 3.98 -9.74 -1.58
CA GLU A 40 3.48 -9.47 -2.93
C GLU A 40 2.03 -8.99 -2.91
N ASN A 41 1.14 -9.73 -2.24
CA ASN A 41 -0.27 -9.35 -2.13
C ASN A 41 -0.46 -8.07 -1.33
N LEU A 42 0.41 -7.81 -0.35
CA LEU A 42 0.45 -6.54 0.38
C LEU A 42 0.86 -5.37 -0.51
N ALA A 43 1.84 -5.56 -1.41
CA ALA A 43 2.25 -4.53 -2.37
C ALA A 43 1.11 -4.17 -3.34
N VAL A 44 0.39 -5.17 -3.84
CA VAL A 44 -0.81 -4.96 -4.68
C VAL A 44 -1.88 -4.21 -3.91
N TYR A 45 -2.22 -4.67 -2.70
CA TYR A 45 -3.22 -4.02 -1.85
C TYR A 45 -2.89 -2.54 -1.58
N ILE A 46 -1.66 -2.24 -1.17
CA ILE A 46 -1.24 -0.86 -0.87
C ILE A 46 -1.29 0.00 -2.13
N PHE A 47 -0.82 -0.52 -3.27
CA PHE A 47 -0.86 0.20 -4.53
C PHE A 47 -2.30 0.55 -4.92
N ASP A 48 -3.21 -0.41 -4.89
CA ASP A 48 -4.61 -0.20 -5.27
C ASP A 48 -5.33 0.76 -4.32
N GLU A 49 -5.10 0.65 -3.01
CA GLU A 49 -5.74 1.53 -2.03
C GLU A 49 -5.22 2.97 -2.09
N ILE A 50 -3.91 3.19 -2.29
CA ILE A 50 -3.37 4.54 -2.48
C ILE A 50 -3.89 5.13 -3.80
N LYS A 51 -3.92 4.33 -4.87
CA LYS A 51 -4.38 4.75 -6.20
C LYS A 51 -5.83 5.27 -6.18
N LYS A 52 -6.71 4.67 -5.37
CA LYS A 52 -8.10 5.11 -5.17
C LYS A 52 -8.25 6.47 -4.50
N LEU A 53 -7.27 6.88 -3.70
CA LEU A 53 -7.31 8.16 -2.97
C LEU A 53 -6.73 9.33 -3.79
N MET A 54 -5.86 9.04 -4.75
CA MET A 54 -5.18 10.05 -5.54
C MET A 54 -6.10 10.70 -6.57
N ARG A 55 -6.03 12.03 -6.70
CA ARG A 55 -6.75 12.80 -7.74
C ARG A 55 -6.32 12.42 -9.15
N ASP A 56 -5.03 12.15 -9.34
CA ASP A 56 -4.47 11.63 -10.59
C ASP A 56 -3.80 10.26 -10.34
N PRO A 57 -4.55 9.16 -10.51
CA PRO A 57 -4.07 7.80 -10.28
C PRO A 57 -2.89 7.38 -11.17
N LEU A 58 -2.66 8.06 -12.30
CA LEU A 58 -1.57 7.73 -13.23
C LEU A 58 -0.19 8.17 -12.69
N LEU A 59 -0.17 9.05 -11.68
CA LEU A 59 1.06 9.47 -11.01
C LEU A 59 1.64 8.38 -10.10
N LEU A 60 0.84 7.40 -9.67
CA LEU A 60 1.36 6.30 -8.86
C LEU A 60 2.14 5.34 -9.73
N HIS A 61 3.46 5.49 -9.72
CA HIS A 61 4.33 4.66 -10.53
C HIS A 61 4.64 3.30 -9.90
N LYS A 62 4.87 3.25 -8.58
CA LYS A 62 5.42 2.06 -7.92
C LYS A 62 5.28 2.07 -6.41
N VAL A 63 5.01 0.91 -5.82
CA VAL A 63 5.11 0.62 -4.39
C VAL A 63 6.25 -0.37 -4.17
N LYS A 64 7.07 -0.13 -3.14
CA LYS A 64 8.17 -1.02 -2.73
C LYS A 64 8.06 -1.30 -1.24
N ILE A 65 7.98 -2.58 -0.88
CA ILE A 65 7.87 -3.05 0.51
C ILE A 65 9.14 -3.79 0.88
N TRP A 66 9.63 -3.51 2.08
CA TRP A 66 10.71 -4.23 2.73
C TRP A 66 10.08 -4.99 3.89
N GLU A 67 9.84 -6.28 3.71
CA GLU A 67 9.36 -7.13 4.81
C GLU A 67 10.50 -7.37 5.80
N THR A 68 11.69 -7.63 5.26
CA THR A 68 12.96 -7.68 5.99
C THR A 68 14.05 -7.06 5.11
N GLU A 69 15.28 -6.98 5.59
CA GLU A 69 16.42 -6.49 4.79
C GLU A 69 16.71 -7.34 3.54
N LYS A 70 16.33 -8.62 3.55
CA LYS A 70 16.58 -9.58 2.47
C LYS A 70 15.36 -9.82 1.59
N ASN A 71 14.17 -9.53 2.09
CA ASN A 71 12.91 -9.77 1.40
C ASN A 71 12.28 -8.43 0.99
N ILE A 72 12.31 -8.17 -0.30
CA ILE A 72 11.89 -6.89 -0.86
C ILE A 72 11.00 -7.18 -2.06
N VAL A 73 9.81 -6.59 -2.06
CA VAL A 73 8.86 -6.70 -3.17
C VAL A 73 8.58 -5.33 -3.74
N THR A 74 8.38 -5.28 -5.06
CA THR A 74 8.03 -4.07 -5.79
C THR A 74 6.85 -4.38 -6.70
N TYR A 75 5.87 -3.49 -6.73
CA TYR A 75 4.68 -3.59 -7.60
C TYR A 75 4.42 -2.27 -8.30
N SER A 76 4.12 -2.32 -9.60
CA SER A 76 3.98 -1.15 -10.48
C SER A 76 2.63 -1.09 -11.21
N GLY A 77 1.65 -1.92 -10.82
CA GLY A 77 0.33 -1.95 -11.47
C GLY A 77 0.25 -2.82 -12.73
N GLU A 78 1.16 -3.80 -12.88
CA GLU A 78 1.13 -4.83 -13.92
C GLU A 78 0.02 -5.88 -13.65
#